data_AF-A0A9P0PVV9-F1
#
_entry.id   AF-A0A9P0PVV9-F1
#
_cell.length_a   1.000
_cell.length_b   1.000
_cell.length_c   1.000
_cell.angle_alpha   90.00
_cell.angle_beta   90.00
_cell.angle_gamma   90.00
#
_symmetry.space_group_name_H-M   'P 1'
#
loop_
_entity.id
_entity.type
_entity.pdbx_description
1 polymer ?
#
loop_
_entity_poly.entity_id
_entity_poly.type
_entity_poly.pdbx_seq_one_letter_code
_entity_poly.pdbx_strand_id
1 'polypeptide(L)'
;MSKQITICGDLHGKFDDLLVILHKNGLPSAENPYIFNGDFVDRGKRGLEVFLILLLCFIAIPGAVYLNRGNHEDIIMNQRYGFIREVQSKYKKNHEKLLKLIEGVYRYLPLGTIINNKVLVVHGGISDSTDLEMIRSLDRGKYASLLRPPLSDSSAPGSEVINKVEWKQKL
;
A
#
# COMPACT_ATOMS: atom_id res chain seq x y z
N MET A 1 17.32 -0.26 18.67
CA MET A 1 16.95 -0.30 17.23
C MET A 1 17.99 -1.10 16.49
N SER A 2 17.57 -1.94 15.53
CA SER A 2 18.49 -2.66 14.64
C SER A 2 19.42 -1.68 13.92
N LYS A 3 20.65 -2.11 13.65
CA LYS A 3 21.64 -1.33 12.89
C LYS A 3 21.32 -1.29 11.39
N GLN A 4 20.44 -2.16 10.91
CA GLN A 4 20.13 -2.35 9.49
C GLN A 4 18.63 -2.55 9.29
N ILE A 5 18.11 -2.06 8.16
CA ILE A 5 16.72 -2.25 7.74
C ILE A 5 16.73 -2.59 6.25
N THR A 6 15.94 -3.58 5.85
CA THR A 6 15.82 -3.98 4.45
C THR A 6 14.62 -3.27 3.83
N ILE A 7 14.86 -2.52 2.75
CA ILE A 7 13.79 -1.82 2.01
C ILE A 7 13.56 -2.55 0.69
N CYS A 8 12.33 -2.99 0.47
CA CYS A 8 11.89 -3.71 -0.71
C CYS A 8 10.97 -2.80 -1.54
N GLY A 9 11.25 -2.67 -2.84
CA GLY A 9 10.36 -2.02 -3.80
C GLY A 9 9.31 -2.98 -4.38
N ASP A 10 8.89 -2.69 -5.60
CA ASP A 10 7.77 -3.36 -6.28
C ASP A 10 7.97 -4.88 -6.38
N LEU A 11 6.93 -5.62 -6.00
CA LEU A 11 6.88 -7.07 -6.15
C LEU A 11 5.99 -7.50 -7.29
N HIS A 12 4.88 -6.79 -7.54
CA HIS A 12 3.96 -7.07 -8.64
C HIS A 12 3.57 -8.55 -8.78
N GLY A 13 3.17 -9.18 -7.68
CA GLY A 13 2.76 -10.58 -7.65
C GLY A 13 3.85 -11.58 -8.06
N LYS A 14 5.13 -11.18 -8.05
CA LYS A 14 6.28 -12.08 -8.25
C LYS A 14 6.64 -12.77 -6.94
N PHE A 15 5.86 -13.79 -6.62
CA PHE A 15 6.03 -14.56 -5.39
C PHE A 15 7.40 -15.22 -5.23
N ASP A 16 8.01 -15.73 -6.30
CA ASP A 16 9.35 -16.34 -6.19
C ASP A 16 10.40 -15.30 -5.78
N ASP A 17 10.28 -14.07 -6.28
CA ASP A 17 11.18 -12.97 -5.90
C ASP A 17 11.03 -12.63 -4.42
N LEU A 18 9.79 -12.61 -3.89
CA LEU A 18 9.56 -12.45 -2.45
C LEU A 18 10.26 -13.54 -1.64
N LEU A 19 10.13 -14.81 -2.05
CA LEU A 19 10.81 -15.92 -1.36
C LEU A 19 12.34 -15.77 -1.42
N VAL A 20 12.89 -15.36 -2.55
CA VAL A 20 14.32 -15.12 -2.71
C VAL A 20 14.79 -13.97 -1.81
N ILE A 21 14.04 -12.87 -1.71
CA ILE A 21 14.34 -11.74 -0.82
C ILE A 21 14.41 -12.22 0.63
N LEU A 22 13.39 -12.95 1.10
CA LEU A 22 13.32 -13.44 2.47
C LEU A 22 14.39 -14.50 2.77
N HIS A 23 14.75 -15.33 1.77
CA HIS A 23 15.81 -16.31 1.92
C HIS A 23 17.19 -15.65 2.02
N LYS A 24 17.48 -14.67 1.15
CA LYS A 24 18.79 -14.01 1.09
C LYS A 24 19.04 -13.06 2.26
N ASN A 25 18.03 -12.32 2.69
CA ASN A 25 18.15 -11.30 3.73
C ASN A 25 17.69 -11.80 5.10
N GLY A 26 17.27 -13.06 5.22
CA GLY A 26 16.74 -13.65 6.45
C GLY A 26 15.27 -13.28 6.71
N LEU A 27 14.57 -14.07 7.52
CA LEU A 27 13.17 -13.79 7.85
C LEU A 27 13.02 -12.49 8.67
N PRO A 28 11.86 -11.82 8.62
CA PRO A 28 11.60 -10.64 9.44
C PRO A 28 11.71 -10.97 10.94
N SER A 29 12.40 -10.14 11.69
CA SER A 29 12.48 -10.21 13.15
C SER A 29 12.67 -8.82 13.75
N ALA A 30 12.67 -8.70 15.08
CA ALA A 30 12.98 -7.44 15.74
C ALA A 30 14.39 -6.91 15.41
N GLU A 31 15.34 -7.81 15.14
CA GLU A 31 16.70 -7.49 14.71
C GLU A 31 16.83 -7.33 13.19
N ASN A 32 15.87 -7.85 12.40
CA ASN A 32 15.87 -7.80 10.95
C ASN A 32 14.57 -7.17 10.39
N PRO A 33 14.37 -5.85 10.54
CA PRO A 33 13.17 -5.19 10.09
C PRO A 33 13.13 -4.99 8.55
N TYR A 34 11.92 -5.00 8.00
CA TYR A 34 11.62 -4.78 6.59
C TYR A 34 10.65 -3.63 6.37
N ILE A 35 10.87 -2.85 5.31
CA ILE A 35 9.89 -1.94 4.73
C ILE A 35 9.58 -2.43 3.33
N PHE A 36 8.32 -2.79 3.06
CA PHE A 36 7.84 -3.06 1.70
C PHE A 36 7.11 -1.82 1.20
N ASN A 37 7.65 -1.21 0.15
CA ASN A 37 7.29 0.13 -0.29
C ASN A 37 6.24 0.12 -1.42
N GLY A 38 5.12 -0.57 -1.20
CA GLY A 38 4.00 -0.64 -2.15
C GLY A 38 4.20 -1.60 -3.32
N ASP A 39 3.19 -1.65 -4.19
CA ASP A 39 3.14 -2.42 -5.43
C ASP A 39 3.36 -3.92 -5.22
N PHE A 40 2.54 -4.48 -4.32
CA PHE A 40 2.56 -5.89 -3.97
C PHE A 40 1.86 -6.76 -5.01
N VAL A 41 0.80 -6.19 -5.60
CA VAL A 41 -0.15 -6.88 -6.47
C VAL A 41 -0.02 -6.45 -7.94
N ASP A 42 -0.89 -7.00 -8.80
CA ASP A 42 -0.95 -6.78 -10.24
C ASP A 42 0.28 -7.27 -11.04
N ARG A 43 0.12 -7.37 -12.37
CA ARG A 43 1.11 -7.83 -13.39
C ARG A 43 1.55 -9.30 -13.25
N GLY A 44 1.86 -9.77 -12.05
CA GLY A 44 2.12 -11.16 -11.72
C GLY A 44 0.85 -11.99 -11.55
N LYS A 45 1.02 -13.30 -11.38
CA LYS A 45 -0.08 -14.27 -11.20
C LYS A 45 -0.33 -14.66 -9.74
N ARG A 46 0.52 -14.19 -8.82
CA ARG A 46 0.50 -14.52 -7.40
C ARG A 46 0.49 -13.27 -6.53
N GLY A 47 -0.24 -12.24 -6.96
CA GLY A 47 -0.42 -11.00 -6.21
C GLY A 47 -1.09 -11.26 -4.86
N LEU A 48 -2.08 -12.15 -4.83
CA LEU A 48 -2.84 -12.39 -3.60
C LEU A 48 -1.98 -13.09 -2.55
N GLU A 49 -1.20 -14.10 -2.94
CA GLU A 49 -0.29 -14.81 -2.04
C GLU A 49 0.81 -13.89 -1.52
N VAL A 50 1.39 -13.05 -2.38
CA VAL A 50 2.36 -12.02 -1.95
C VAL A 50 1.73 -11.11 -0.90
N PHE A 51 0.57 -10.53 -1.20
CA PHE A 51 -0.10 -9.60 -0.28
C PHE A 51 -0.44 -10.26 1.06
N LEU A 52 -0.96 -11.50 1.05
CA LEU A 52 -1.30 -12.22 2.27
C LEU A 52 -0.08 -12.57 3.13
N ILE A 53 1.06 -12.95 2.52
CA ILE A 53 2.30 -13.21 3.27
C ILE A 53 2.79 -11.93 3.93
N LEU A 54 2.79 -10.80 3.22
CA LEU A 54 3.20 -9.52 3.77
C LEU A 54 2.32 -9.10 4.95
N LEU A 55 0.99 -9.23 4.83
CA LEU A 55 0.06 -8.98 5.94
C LEU A 55 0.29 -9.93 7.11
N LEU A 56 0.56 -11.22 6.85
CA LEU A 56 0.83 -12.18 7.90
C LEU A 56 2.11 -11.82 8.66
N CYS A 57 3.21 -11.47 7.97
CA CYS A 57 4.44 -11.03 8.61
C CYS A 57 4.23 -9.74 9.43
N PHE A 58 3.45 -8.78 8.90
CA PHE A 58 3.09 -7.55 9.60
C PHE A 58 2.35 -7.81 10.92
N ILE A 59 1.42 -8.78 10.93
CA ILE A 59 0.61 -9.11 12.12
C ILE A 59 1.39 -10.02 13.08
N ALA A 60 2.06 -11.05 12.57
CA ALA A 60 2.68 -12.09 13.37
C ALA A 60 3.94 -11.61 14.11
N ILE A 61 4.63 -10.60 13.57
CA ILE A 61 5.89 -10.10 14.14
C ILE A 61 5.83 -8.57 14.24
N PRO A 62 5.12 -8.04 15.27
CA PRO A 62 4.96 -6.61 15.46
C PRO A 62 6.31 -5.88 15.50
N GLY A 63 6.45 -4.84 14.68
CA GLY A 63 7.67 -4.03 14.58
C GLY A 63 8.77 -4.60 13.67
N ALA A 64 8.57 -5.77 13.05
CA ALA A 64 9.52 -6.35 12.09
C ALA A 64 9.18 -6.05 10.64
N VAL A 65 7.91 -5.79 10.31
CA VAL A 65 7.49 -5.47 8.94
C VAL A 65 6.66 -4.19 8.94
N TYR A 66 6.96 -3.31 7.98
CA TYR A 66 6.22 -2.10 7.69
C TYR A 66 5.80 -2.14 6.22
N LEU A 67 4.56 -1.76 5.94
CA LEU A 67 3.99 -1.77 4.59
C LEU A 67 3.57 -0.35 4.23
N ASN A 68 4.08 0.19 3.13
CA ASN A 68 3.56 1.42 2.54
C ASN A 68 2.58 1.11 1.41
N ARG A 69 1.68 2.04 1.13
CA ARG A 69 0.73 1.97 0.01
C ARG A 69 1.43 2.38 -1.29
N GLY A 70 1.42 1.51 -2.29
CA GLY A 70 1.79 1.83 -3.67
C GLY A 70 0.58 2.29 -4.49
N ASN A 71 0.81 2.65 -5.75
CA ASN A 71 -0.28 3.05 -6.62
C ASN A 71 -1.11 1.85 -7.10
N HIS A 72 -0.55 0.63 -7.06
CA HIS A 72 -1.28 -0.61 -7.36
C HIS A 72 -2.12 -1.14 -6.17
N GLU A 73 -1.97 -0.60 -4.96
CA GLU A 73 -2.92 -0.82 -3.86
C GLU A 73 -4.17 0.08 -4.01
N ASP A 74 -4.81 -0.07 -5.18
CA ASP A 74 -5.94 0.71 -5.67
C ASP A 74 -6.84 -0.14 -6.57
N ILE A 75 -8.16 -0.06 -6.35
CA ILE A 75 -9.14 -0.87 -7.09
C ILE A 75 -9.14 -0.60 -8.60
N ILE A 76 -8.86 0.64 -9.01
CA ILE A 76 -8.83 1.05 -10.42
C ILE A 76 -7.61 0.42 -11.11
N MET A 77 -6.45 0.41 -10.43
CA MET A 77 -5.27 -0.28 -10.94
C MET A 77 -5.51 -1.79 -11.01
N ASN A 78 -6.07 -2.38 -9.96
CA ASN A 78 -6.34 -3.81 -9.90
C ASN A 78 -7.31 -4.30 -10.99
N GLN A 79 -8.27 -3.46 -11.37
CA GLN A 79 -9.16 -3.74 -12.49
C GLN A 79 -8.41 -3.75 -13.83
N ARG A 80 -7.47 -2.81 -14.02
CA ARG A 80 -6.71 -2.63 -15.25
C ARG A 80 -5.62 -3.69 -15.41
N TYR A 81 -4.90 -4.01 -14.35
CA TYR A 81 -3.67 -4.81 -14.40
C TYR A 81 -3.83 -6.25 -13.91
N GLY A 82 -5.06 -6.65 -13.61
CA GLY A 82 -5.46 -8.05 -13.58
C GLY A 82 -5.60 -8.67 -12.19
N PHE A 83 -5.29 -7.96 -11.11
CA PHE A 83 -5.45 -8.49 -9.75
C PHE A 83 -6.91 -8.86 -9.44
N ILE A 84 -7.90 -8.07 -9.87
CA ILE A 84 -9.32 -8.46 -9.70
C ILE A 84 -9.62 -9.81 -10.38
N ARG A 85 -9.09 -10.02 -11.58
CA ARG A 85 -9.27 -11.27 -12.34
C ARG A 85 -8.55 -12.44 -11.67
N GLU A 86 -7.38 -12.20 -11.10
CA GLU A 86 -6.65 -13.20 -10.32
C GLU A 86 -7.50 -13.69 -9.13
N VAL A 87 -8.03 -12.76 -8.32
CA VAL A 87 -8.85 -13.09 -7.16
C VAL A 87 -10.14 -13.80 -7.56
N GLN A 88 -10.81 -13.32 -8.62
CA GLN A 88 -12.01 -13.96 -9.20
C GLN A 88 -11.75 -15.41 -9.64
N SER A 89 -10.63 -15.63 -10.32
CA SER A 89 -10.26 -16.95 -10.83
C SER A 89 -9.98 -17.94 -9.70
N LYS A 90 -9.22 -17.50 -8.68
CA LYS A 90 -8.83 -18.33 -7.53
C LYS A 90 -9.97 -18.57 -6.53
N TYR A 91 -10.81 -17.57 -6.27
CA TYR A 91 -11.84 -17.59 -5.23
C TYR A 91 -13.26 -17.35 -5.78
N LYS A 92 -13.70 -18.18 -6.72
CA LYS A 92 -14.97 -18.02 -7.47
C LYS A 92 -16.18 -17.61 -6.63
N LYS A 93 -16.40 -18.22 -5.46
CA LYS A 93 -17.58 -17.93 -4.61
C LYS A 93 -17.44 -16.69 -3.73
N ASN A 94 -16.22 -16.37 -3.28
CA ASN A 94 -15.97 -15.39 -2.21
C ASN A 94 -15.18 -14.17 -2.68
N HIS A 95 -14.85 -14.07 -3.97
CA HIS A 95 -13.97 -13.03 -4.51
C HIS A 95 -14.48 -11.62 -4.20
N GLU A 96 -15.79 -11.37 -4.26
CA GLU A 96 -16.35 -10.04 -3.96
C GLU A 96 -16.08 -9.63 -2.51
N LYS A 97 -16.31 -10.53 -1.56
CA LYS A 97 -16.06 -10.29 -0.14
C LYS A 97 -14.57 -10.07 0.12
N LEU A 98 -13.71 -10.87 -0.52
CA LEU A 98 -12.26 -10.76 -0.39
C LEU A 98 -11.74 -9.43 -0.95
N LEU A 99 -12.20 -9.02 -2.14
CA LEU A 99 -11.82 -7.74 -2.75
C LEU A 99 -12.27 -6.55 -1.89
N LYS A 100 -13.47 -6.58 -1.31
CA LYS A 100 -13.94 -5.54 -0.36
C LYS A 100 -13.06 -5.45 0.89
N LEU A 101 -12.64 -6.59 1.44
CA LEU A 101 -11.73 -6.62 2.60
C LEU A 101 -10.35 -6.06 2.22
N ILE A 102 -9.80 -6.46 1.08
CA ILE A 102 -8.52 -5.96 0.57
C ILE A 102 -8.57 -4.44 0.35
N GLU A 103 -9.64 -3.94 -0.28
CA GLU A 103 -9.86 -2.49 -0.45
C GLU A 103 -9.89 -1.77 0.91
N GLY A 104 -10.55 -2.36 1.90
CA GLY A 104 -10.54 -1.87 3.28
C GLY A 104 -9.13 -1.74 3.84
N VAL A 105 -8.29 -2.77 3.65
CA VAL A 105 -6.89 -2.75 4.10
C VAL A 105 -6.08 -1.66 3.39
N TYR A 106 -6.21 -1.54 2.06
CA TYR A 106 -5.47 -0.55 1.28
C TYR A 106 -5.65 0.88 1.79
N ARG A 107 -6.87 1.23 2.24
CA ARG A 107 -7.18 2.57 2.77
C ARG A 107 -6.40 2.92 4.03
N TYR A 108 -5.98 1.93 4.80
CA TYR A 108 -5.26 2.14 6.05
C TYR A 108 -3.74 1.97 5.93
N LEU A 109 -3.24 1.50 4.79
CA LEU A 109 -1.80 1.43 4.55
C LEU A 109 -1.17 2.85 4.64
N PRO A 110 -0.06 3.00 5.39
CA PRO A 110 0.75 4.23 5.40
C PRO A 110 1.15 4.69 4.00
N LEU A 111 1.19 6.02 3.77
CA LEU A 111 1.68 6.58 2.49
C LEU A 111 3.21 6.62 2.41
N GLY A 112 3.88 6.56 3.56
CA GLY A 112 5.32 6.57 3.67
C GLY A 112 5.78 6.24 5.08
N THR A 113 7.08 5.95 5.20
CA THR A 113 7.75 5.63 6.46
C THR A 113 8.97 6.54 6.64
N ILE A 114 9.15 7.09 7.84
CA ILE A 114 10.32 7.91 8.18
C ILE A 114 11.28 7.06 9.01
N ILE A 115 12.51 6.89 8.53
CA ILE A 115 13.56 6.13 9.20
C ILE A 115 14.49 7.10 9.94
N ASN A 116 14.65 6.89 11.25
CA ASN A 116 15.56 7.65 12.12
C ASN A 116 15.43 9.18 12.01
N ASN A 117 14.23 9.68 11.71
CA ASN A 117 13.95 11.10 11.46
C ASN A 117 14.85 11.73 10.38
N LYS A 118 15.35 10.92 9.43
CA LYS A 118 16.34 11.36 8.42
C LYS A 118 15.97 10.96 7.00
N VAL A 119 15.37 9.78 6.81
CA VAL A 119 15.07 9.26 5.47
C VAL A 119 13.58 9.03 5.35
N LEU A 120 12.94 9.71 4.39
CA LEU A 120 11.56 9.46 4.00
C LEU A 120 11.53 8.39 2.90
N VAL A 121 10.79 7.31 3.14
CA VAL A 121 10.54 6.25 2.16
C VAL A 121 9.08 6.35 1.73
N VAL A 122 8.85 6.66 0.45
CA VAL A 122 7.54 6.72 -0.21
C VAL A 122 7.62 5.94 -1.52
N HIS A 123 6.49 5.40 -1.98
CA HIS A 123 6.46 4.56 -3.18
C HIS A 123 6.80 5.34 -4.47
N GLY A 124 6.08 6.43 -4.71
CA GLY A 124 6.34 7.32 -5.84
C GLY A 124 7.38 8.39 -5.47
N GLY A 125 6.88 9.57 -5.10
CA GLY A 125 7.71 10.70 -4.71
C GLY A 125 6.89 11.73 -3.95
N ILE A 126 7.47 12.92 -3.77
CA ILE A 126 6.80 14.08 -3.19
C ILE A 126 6.78 15.20 -4.22
N SER A 127 5.70 15.97 -4.23
CA SER A 127 5.62 17.21 -5.01
C SER A 127 6.40 18.32 -4.30
N ASP A 128 6.88 19.31 -5.05
CA ASP A 128 7.60 20.47 -4.50
C ASP A 128 6.76 21.29 -3.48
N SER A 129 5.44 21.11 -3.51
CA SER A 129 4.49 21.75 -2.60
C SER A 129 4.08 20.88 -1.40
N THR A 130 4.57 19.64 -1.30
CA THR A 130 4.16 18.69 -0.27
C THR A 130 5.05 18.81 0.97
N ASP A 131 4.46 19.13 2.11
CA ASP A 131 5.10 19.09 3.43
C ASP A 131 4.79 17.78 4.19
N LEU A 132 5.68 17.37 5.09
CA LEU A 132 5.49 16.18 5.94
C LEU A 132 4.28 16.32 6.86
N GLU A 133 4.01 17.53 7.37
CA GLU A 133 2.83 17.78 8.20
C GLU A 133 1.54 17.65 7.39
N MET A 134 1.57 18.04 6.11
CA MET A 134 0.46 17.81 5.19
C MET A 134 0.19 16.31 5.08
N ILE A 135 1.20 15.48 4.78
CA ILE A 135 1.06 14.02 4.68
C ILE A 135 0.54 13.42 5.98
N ARG A 136 1.02 13.91 7.13
CA ARG A 136 0.60 13.46 8.46
C ARG A 136 -0.86 13.79 8.76
N SER A 137 -1.35 14.94 8.29
CA SER A 137 -2.72 15.41 8.51
C SER A 137 -3.77 14.71 7.64
N LEU A 138 -3.36 13.95 6.62
CA LEU A 138 -4.29 13.26 5.74
C LEU A 138 -5.07 12.16 6.46
N ASP A 139 -6.40 12.28 6.44
CA ASP A 139 -7.31 11.18 6.78
C ASP A 139 -7.31 10.15 5.64
N ARG A 140 -6.35 9.23 5.70
CA ARG A 140 -6.17 8.13 4.72
C ARG A 140 -7.44 7.32 4.50
N GLY A 141 -8.31 7.22 5.51
CA GLY A 141 -9.58 6.54 5.43
C GLY A 141 -10.47 7.10 4.33
N LYS A 142 -10.42 8.41 4.03
CA LYS A 142 -11.24 9.05 2.99
C LYS A 142 -10.76 8.76 1.56
N TYR A 143 -9.58 8.19 1.39
CA TYR A 143 -8.92 7.96 0.09
C TYR A 143 -9.13 6.52 -0.36
N ALA A 144 -10.33 6.22 -0.88
CA ALA A 144 -10.62 4.91 -1.46
C ALA A 144 -9.71 4.59 -2.65
N SER A 145 -9.47 5.59 -3.50
CA SER A 145 -8.54 5.51 -4.62
C SER A 145 -7.59 6.70 -4.61
N LEU A 146 -6.32 6.48 -4.95
CA LEU A 146 -5.33 7.55 -5.10
C LEU A 146 -5.54 8.33 -6.41
N LEU A 147 -6.31 7.78 -7.36
CA LEU A 147 -6.61 8.41 -8.64
C LEU A 147 -7.91 9.23 -8.63
N ARG A 148 -8.63 9.23 -7.50
CA ARG A 148 -9.91 9.95 -7.36
C ARG A 148 -9.89 10.86 -6.14
N PRO A 149 -10.67 11.95 -6.15
CA PRO A 149 -10.88 12.78 -4.97
C PRO A 149 -11.34 11.95 -3.76
N PRO A 150 -11.14 12.46 -2.54
CA PRO A 150 -11.52 11.75 -1.33
C PRO A 150 -13.05 11.67 -1.27
N LEU A 151 -13.55 10.68 -0.54
CA LEU A 151 -14.98 10.56 -0.29
C LEU A 151 -15.44 11.83 0.46
N SER A 152 -16.31 12.62 -0.18
CA SER A 152 -16.98 13.75 0.45
C SER A 152 -18.10 13.23 1.35
N ASP A 153 -18.18 13.71 2.59
CA ASP A 153 -19.37 13.56 3.41
C ASP A 153 -20.48 14.42 2.79
N SER A 154 -21.28 13.82 1.90
CA SER A 154 -22.39 14.48 1.19
C SER A 154 -23.56 14.86 2.12
N SER A 155 -23.37 14.83 3.43
CA SER A 155 -24.33 15.18 4.47
C SER A 155 -24.00 16.47 5.24
N ALA A 156 -22.85 17.12 4.97
CA ALA A 156 -22.51 18.40 5.61
C ALA A 156 -22.91 19.59 4.70
N PRO A 157 -23.74 20.54 5.19
CA PRO A 157 -24.04 21.76 4.45
C PRO A 157 -22.76 22.61 4.37
N GLY A 158 -22.23 22.81 3.16
CA GLY A 158 -20.99 23.56 2.90
C GLY A 158 -19.83 22.76 2.31
N SER A 159 -20.07 21.56 1.74
CA SER A 159 -19.00 20.80 1.09
C SER A 159 -18.40 21.58 -0.09
N GLU A 160 -17.16 22.05 0.08
CA GLU A 160 -16.36 22.64 -0.99
C GLU A 160 -16.18 21.61 -2.09
N VAL A 161 -16.56 21.99 -3.32
CA VAL A 161 -16.34 21.18 -4.52
C VAL A 161 -14.83 21.07 -4.71
N ILE A 162 -14.28 19.92 -4.34
CA ILE A 162 -12.85 19.65 -4.48
C ILE A 162 -12.46 19.81 -5.96
N ASN A 163 -11.67 20.84 -6.25
CA ASN A 163 -11.20 21.13 -7.58
C ASN A 163 -10.27 20.00 -8.06
N LYS A 164 -10.74 19.24 -9.06
CA LYS A 164 -10.02 18.06 -9.62
C LYS A 164 -8.62 18.39 -10.15
N VAL A 165 -8.36 19.65 -10.51
CA VAL A 165 -7.06 20.12 -11.01
C VAL A 165 -6.07 20.29 -9.86
N GLU A 166 -6.52 20.88 -8.75
CA GLU A 166 -5.71 21.09 -7.56
C GLU A 166 -5.37 19.78 -6.85
N TRP A 167 -6.25 18.78 -6.95
CA TRP A 167 -6.07 17.48 -6.34
C TRP A 167 -4.99 16.62 -7.01
N LYS A 168 -4.85 16.71 -8.33
CA LYS A 168 -3.79 16.03 -9.08
C LYS A 168 -2.39 16.55 -8.77
N GLN A 169 -2.27 17.73 -8.16
CA GLN A 169 -0.99 18.34 -7.80
C GLN A 169 -0.57 18.06 -6.35
N LYS A 170 -1.47 17.50 -5.53
CA LYS A 170 -1.26 17.23 -4.11
C LYS A 170 -0.83 15.78 -3.81
N LEU A 171 -0.76 14.92 -4.83
CA LEU A 171 -0.30 13.53 -4.77
C LEU A 171 0.75 13.25 -5.84
#